data_AF-A0A9E0DRZ8-F1
#
_entry.id   AF-A0A9E0DRZ8-F1
#
_cell.length_a   1.000
_cell.length_b   1.000
_cell.length_c   1.000
_cell.angle_alpha   90.00
_cell.angle_beta   90.00
_cell.angle_gamma   90.00
#
_symmetry.space_group_name_H-M   'P 1'
#
loop_
_entity.id
_entity.type
_entity.pdbx_description
1 polymer ?
#
loop_
_entity_poly.entity_id
_entity_poly.type
_entity_poly.pdbx_seq_one_letter_code
_entity_poly.pdbx_strand_id
1 'polypeptide(L)'
;MDKKRMKRMIGIAIPRALIITGISYNGYIRTHTFTLSGGVVKNELIQPINNKIKVSGNADTDVIFTDIESRKQYTIGYITHGMSETIQLEKGKWYSVEGAGELTIRPVNVRIE
;
A
#
# COMPACT_ATOMS: atom_id res chain seq x y z
N MET A 1 -14.99 -4.53 43.30
CA MET A 1 -14.61 -3.39 42.43
C MET A 1 -15.86 -2.60 42.06
N ASP A 2 -15.92 -1.30 42.35
CA ASP A 2 -17.13 -0.49 42.15
C ASP A 2 -17.51 -0.33 40.67
N LYS A 3 -18.79 -0.50 40.36
CA LYS A 3 -19.34 -0.31 39.00
C LYS A 3 -18.98 1.07 38.42
N LYS A 4 -18.91 2.11 39.26
CA LYS A 4 -18.52 3.48 38.86
C LYS A 4 -17.03 3.59 38.49
N ARG A 5 -16.14 2.86 39.19
CA ARG A 5 -14.72 2.78 38.87
C ARG A 5 -14.47 1.97 37.59
N MET A 6 -15.22 0.88 37.39
CA MET A 6 -15.13 0.07 36.17
C MET A 6 -15.58 0.82 34.90
N LYS A 7 -16.69 1.58 34.96
CA LYS A 7 -17.12 2.42 33.83
C LYS A 7 -16.08 3.48 33.45
N ARG A 8 -15.40 4.08 34.44
CA ARG A 8 -14.31 5.05 34.21
C ARG A 8 -13.07 4.40 33.57
N MET A 9 -12.68 3.20 34.01
CA MET A 9 -11.56 2.48 33.40
C MET A 9 -11.85 2.10 31.95
N ILE A 10 -13.04 1.57 31.64
CA ILE A 10 -13.42 1.24 30.27
C ILE A 10 -13.44 2.49 29.38
N GLY A 11 -13.95 3.62 29.91
CA GLY A 11 -13.97 4.90 29.21
C GLY A 11 -12.58 5.47 28.87
N ILE A 12 -11.52 5.08 29.59
CA ILE A 12 -10.13 5.48 29.30
C ILE A 12 -9.42 4.44 28.43
N ALA A 13 -9.72 3.15 28.63
CA ALA A 13 -9.09 2.06 27.90
C ALA A 13 -9.46 2.06 26.41
N ILE A 14 -10.73 2.33 26.06
CA ILE A 14 -11.18 2.34 24.67
C ILE A 14 -10.46 3.43 23.84
N PRO A 15 -10.42 4.71 24.27
CA PRO A 15 -9.67 5.74 23.55
C PRO A 15 -8.18 5.42 23.43
N ARG A 16 -7.56 4.88 24.48
CA ARG A 16 -6.15 4.48 24.45
C ARG A 16 -5.89 3.37 23.43
N ALA A 17 -6.73 2.35 23.39
CA ALA A 17 -6.62 1.26 22.42
C ALA A 17 -6.71 1.81 20.98
N LEU A 18 -7.67 2.70 20.70
CA LEU A 18 -7.82 3.32 19.38
C LEU A 18 -6.58 4.12 18.96
N ILE A 19 -6.01 4.92 19.88
CA ILE A 19 -4.78 5.69 19.61
C ILE A 19 -3.61 4.76 19.29
N ILE A 20 -3.40 3.71 20.09
CA ILE A 20 -2.32 2.74 19.87
C ILE A 20 -2.49 2.04 18.52
N THR A 21 -3.69 1.57 18.19
CA THR A 21 -3.98 0.93 16.91
C THR A 21 -3.71 1.88 15.73
N GLY A 22 -4.10 3.15 15.84
CA GLY A 22 -3.85 4.15 14.79
C GLY A 22 -2.36 4.43 14.55
N ILE A 23 -1.58 4.60 15.61
CA ILE A 23 -0.13 4.83 15.52
C ILE A 23 0.56 3.61 14.89
N SER A 24 0.22 2.41 15.34
CA SER A 24 0.77 1.16 14.81
C SER A 24 0.46 0.97 13.32
N TYR A 25 -0.76 1.29 12.89
CA TYR A 25 -1.15 1.23 11.48
C TYR A 25 -0.34 2.20 10.61
N ASN A 26 -0.11 3.43 11.09
CA ASN A 26 0.70 4.40 10.36
C ASN A 26 2.16 3.95 10.21
N GLY A 27 2.73 3.39 11.28
CA GLY A 27 4.06 2.77 11.23
C GLY A 27 4.12 1.62 10.22
N TYR A 28 3.11 0.75 10.22
CA TYR A 28 3.00 -0.38 9.30
C TYR A 28 2.94 0.05 7.84
N ILE A 29 2.14 1.07 7.51
CA ILE A 29 2.06 1.60 6.14
C ILE A 29 3.41 2.20 5.72
N ARG A 30 4.08 2.92 6.62
CA ARG A 30 5.37 3.56 6.32
C ARG A 30 6.46 2.55 5.96
N THR A 31 6.54 1.43 6.69
CA THR A 31 7.52 0.36 6.42
C THR A 31 7.27 -0.36 5.09
N HIS A 32 6.02 -0.40 4.63
CA HIS A 32 5.63 -1.07 3.38
C HIS A 32 5.27 -0.08 2.27
N THR A 33 5.81 1.14 2.34
CA THR A 33 5.72 2.13 1.27
C THR A 33 7.06 2.15 0.55
N PHE A 34 7.06 1.88 -0.75
CA PHE A 34 8.28 1.83 -1.56
C PHE A 34 8.12 2.69 -2.80
N THR A 35 9.21 3.35 -3.21
CA THR A 35 9.28 4.08 -4.48
C THR A 35 10.07 3.25 -5.48
N LEU A 36 9.44 2.93 -6.61
CA LEU A 36 10.04 2.25 -7.74
C LEU A 36 10.51 3.31 -8.74
N SER A 37 11.82 3.39 -8.92
CA SER A 37 12.47 4.29 -9.87
C SER A 37 12.95 3.51 -11.10
N GLY A 38 13.40 4.22 -12.14
CA GLY A 38 13.89 3.60 -13.38
C GLY A 38 13.05 3.97 -14.59
N GLY A 39 13.21 3.20 -15.67
CA GLY A 39 12.48 3.40 -16.93
C GLY A 39 10.98 3.10 -16.82
N VAL A 40 10.32 2.92 -17.97
CA VAL A 40 8.90 2.54 -18.00
C VAL A 40 8.67 1.21 -17.28
N VAL A 41 9.52 0.21 -17.53
CA VAL A 41 9.49 -1.06 -16.80
C VAL A 41 10.36 -0.95 -15.55
N LYS A 42 9.80 -1.30 -14.39
CA LYS A 42 10.55 -1.32 -13.12
C LYS A 42 11.33 -2.63 -12.98
N ASN A 43 12.52 -2.55 -12.41
CA ASN A 43 13.36 -3.74 -12.19
C ASN A 43 12.90 -4.52 -10.95
N GLU A 44 12.16 -3.87 -10.06
CA GLU A 44 11.67 -4.46 -8.85
C GLU A 44 10.30 -5.11 -9.06
N LEU A 45 10.11 -6.26 -8.40
CA LEU A 45 8.81 -6.91 -8.27
C LEU A 45 8.17 -6.52 -6.95
N ILE A 46 6.85 -6.31 -6.97
CA ILE A 46 6.07 -5.99 -5.78
C ILE A 46 5.20 -7.16 -5.36
N GLN A 47 4.94 -7.27 -4.06
CA GLN A 47 3.96 -8.19 -3.51
C GLN A 47 2.94 -7.42 -2.65
N PRO A 48 1.65 -7.38 -3.01
CA PRO A 48 0.61 -6.76 -2.22
C PRO A 48 0.45 -7.48 -0.89
N ILE A 49 0.50 -6.72 0.20
CA ILE A 49 0.30 -7.29 1.54
C ILE A 49 -1.19 -7.31 1.90
N ASN A 50 -1.94 -6.40 1.28
CA ASN A 50 -3.40 -6.33 1.32
C ASN A 50 -3.94 -6.38 -0.11
N ASN A 51 -5.21 -6.77 -0.25
CA ASN A 51 -5.87 -6.81 -1.56
C ASN A 51 -6.04 -5.42 -2.18
N LYS A 52 -5.83 -4.34 -1.42
CA LYS A 52 -5.91 -2.95 -1.88
C LYS A 52 -4.57 -2.29 -1.65
N ILE A 53 -3.99 -1.79 -2.73
CA ILE A 53 -2.78 -0.98 -2.69
C ILE A 53 -3.06 0.39 -3.30
N LYS A 54 -2.32 1.37 -2.82
CA LYS A 54 -2.35 2.75 -3.26
C LYS A 54 -1.07 3.04 -4.02
N VAL A 55 -1.21 3.70 -5.17
CA VAL A 55 -0.14 4.00 -6.12
C VAL A 55 -0.17 5.51 -6.38
N SER A 56 0.99 6.15 -6.42
CA SER A 56 1.13 7.55 -6.83
C SER A 56 2.36 7.71 -7.70
N GLY A 57 2.31 8.62 -8.67
CA GLY A 57 3.41 8.89 -9.59
C GLY A 57 3.93 10.32 -9.49
N ASN A 58 5.20 10.52 -9.84
CA ASN A 58 5.77 11.86 -10.05
C ASN A 58 5.58 12.38 -11.50
N ALA A 59 4.93 11.59 -12.36
CA ALA A 59 4.64 11.91 -13.75
C ALA A 59 3.24 11.41 -14.11
N ASP A 60 2.65 12.03 -15.13
CA ASP A 60 1.40 11.56 -15.73
C ASP A 60 1.65 10.25 -16.47
N THR A 61 1.02 9.16 -16.01
CA THR A 61 1.25 7.83 -16.60
C THR A 61 0.12 6.87 -16.31
N ASP A 62 -0.04 5.91 -17.21
CA ASP A 62 -0.75 4.67 -16.90
C ASP A 62 0.17 3.77 -16.09
N VAL A 63 -0.40 2.98 -15.19
CA VAL A 63 0.35 2.00 -14.42
C VAL A 63 -0.22 0.62 -14.66
N ILE A 64 0.64 -0.30 -15.11
CA ILE A 64 0.27 -1.68 -15.41
C ILE A 64 0.97 -2.59 -14.41
N PHE A 65 0.19 -3.46 -13.78
CA PHE A 65 0.65 -4.53 -12.89
C PHE A 65 0.44 -5.87 -13.59
N THR A 66 1.51 -6.64 -13.78
CA THR A 66 1.42 -7.96 -14.42
C THR A 66 1.79 -9.05 -13.42
N ASP A 67 0.85 -9.96 -13.15
CA ASP A 67 1.11 -11.17 -12.33
C ASP A 67 2.18 -12.01 -13.05
N ILE A 68 3.30 -12.28 -12.39
CA ILE A 68 4.43 -12.99 -13.02
C ILE A 68 4.10 -14.46 -13.35
N GLU A 69 3.19 -15.08 -12.58
CA GLU A 69 2.82 -16.49 -12.73
C GLU A 69 1.72 -16.64 -13.78
N SER A 70 0.62 -15.89 -13.63
CA SER A 70 -0.55 -16.02 -14.51
C SER A 70 -0.51 -15.14 -15.75
N ARG A 71 0.41 -14.16 -15.80
CA ARG A 71 0.48 -13.10 -16.82
C ARG A 71 -0.77 -12.22 -16.91
N LYS A 72 -1.65 -12.28 -15.91
CA LYS A 72 -2.83 -11.42 -15.83
C LYS A 72 -2.43 -9.99 -15.53
N GLN A 73 -2.95 -9.06 -16.32
CA GLN A 73 -2.70 -7.63 -16.17
C GLN A 73 -3.81 -6.92 -15.41
N TYR A 74 -3.40 -5.93 -14.62
CA TYR A 74 -4.27 -5.04 -13.86
C TYR A 74 -3.78 -3.61 -14.10
N THR A 75 -4.65 -2.73 -14.58
CA THR A 75 -4.23 -1.41 -15.07
C THR A 75 -4.93 -0.29 -14.31
N ILE A 76 -4.16 0.74 -13.95
CA ILE A 76 -4.66 2.07 -13.59
C ILE A 76 -4.49 2.93 -14.84
N GLY A 77 -5.60 3.23 -15.51
CA GLY A 77 -5.60 3.80 -16.86
C GLY A 77 -5.25 5.29 -16.95
N TYR A 78 -4.94 5.96 -15.84
CA TYR A 78 -4.24 7.24 -15.79
C TYR A 78 -3.98 7.62 -14.32
N ILE A 79 -2.75 7.98 -13.98
CA ILE A 79 -2.40 8.63 -12.71
C ILE A 79 -1.86 10.00 -13.05
N THR A 80 -2.50 11.04 -12.50
CA THR A 80 -1.98 12.41 -12.58
C THR A 80 -0.82 12.58 -11.60
N HIS A 81 0.20 13.34 -11.99
CA HIS A 81 1.33 13.69 -11.15
C HIS A 81 0.87 14.20 -9.77
N GLY A 82 1.39 13.57 -8.71
CA GLY A 82 1.11 13.92 -7.32
C GLY A 82 -0.24 13.41 -6.81
N MET A 83 -1.09 12.89 -7.70
CA MET A 83 -2.32 12.19 -7.34
C MET A 83 -2.04 10.72 -7.09
N SER A 84 -2.99 10.09 -6.43
CA SER A 84 -2.83 8.73 -5.96
C SER A 84 -4.09 7.93 -6.18
N GLU A 85 -3.94 6.77 -6.79
CA GLU A 85 -5.03 5.87 -7.14
C GLU A 85 -4.94 4.58 -6.33
N THR A 86 -6.05 3.85 -6.24
CA THR A 86 -6.12 2.57 -5.53
C THR A 86 -6.53 1.47 -6.49
N ILE A 87 -5.81 0.35 -6.46
CA ILE A 87 -6.11 -0.83 -7.27
C ILE A 87 -6.23 -2.07 -6.38
N GLN A 88 -7.04 -3.03 -6.84
CA GLN A 88 -7.16 -4.33 -6.20
C GLN A 88 -6.26 -5.35 -6.88
N LEU A 89 -5.33 -5.92 -6.11
CA LEU A 89 -4.44 -6.99 -6.53
C LEU A 89 -4.61 -8.19 -5.59
N GLU A 90 -4.21 -9.37 -6.05
CA GLU A 90 -4.30 -10.57 -5.22
C GLU A 90 -3.16 -10.56 -4.19
N LYS A 91 -3.52 -10.67 -2.91
CA LYS A 91 -2.55 -10.68 -1.82
C LYS A 91 -1.58 -11.86 -1.96
N GLY A 92 -0.30 -11.58 -1.73
CA GLY A 92 0.75 -12.60 -1.70
C GLY A 92 1.33 -12.99 -3.06
N LYS A 93 0.73 -12.53 -4.17
CA LYS A 93 1.30 -12.72 -5.51
C LYS A 93 2.34 -11.65 -5.85
N TRP A 94 3.26 -12.00 -6.74
CA TRP A 94 4.30 -11.09 -7.23
C TRP A 94 3.87 -10.47 -8.56
N TYR A 95 4.09 -9.16 -8.67
CA TYR A 95 3.76 -8.39 -9.85
C TYR A 95 4.96 -7.62 -10.36
N SER A 96 5.17 -7.61 -11.67
CA SER A 96 5.98 -6.58 -12.32
C SER A 96 5.16 -5.31 -12.46
N VAL A 97 5.85 -4.17 -12.45
CA VAL A 97 5.21 -2.85 -12.53
C VAL A 97 5.76 -2.09 -13.72
N GLU A 98 4.86 -1.48 -14.48
CA GLU A 98 5.20 -0.59 -15.58
C GLU A 98 4.49 0.75 -15.40
N GLY A 99 5.21 1.83 -15.66
CA GLY A 99 4.72 3.21 -15.66
C GLY A 99 5.87 4.21 -15.70
N ALA A 100 5.64 5.36 -16.30
CA ALA A 100 6.64 6.41 -16.43
C ALA A 100 6.95 7.09 -15.08
N GLY A 101 8.15 7.66 -14.98
CA GLY A 101 8.58 8.36 -13.77
C GLY A 101 8.80 7.43 -12.58
N GLU A 102 8.79 7.99 -11.38
CA GLU A 102 8.86 7.24 -10.13
C GLU A 102 7.46 6.92 -9.64
N LEU A 103 7.26 5.67 -9.19
CA LEU A 103 5.99 5.20 -8.67
C LEU A 103 6.13 4.84 -7.20
N THR A 104 5.40 5.51 -6.32
CA THR A 104 5.31 5.15 -4.90
C THR A 104 4.10 4.25 -4.66
N ILE A 105 4.33 3.08 -4.09
CA ILE A 105 3.34 2.03 -3.92
C ILE A 105 3.28 1.58 -2.44
N ARG A 106 2.05 1.43 -1.91
CA ARG A 106 1.83 1.01 -0.50
C ARG A 106 0.47 0.31 -0.27
N PRO A 107 0.34 -0.64 0.67
CA PRO A 107 1.40 -1.37 1.35
C PRO A 107 1.87 -2.58 0.52
N VAL A 108 3.16 -2.66 0.20
CA VAL A 108 3.76 -3.75 -0.59
C VAL A 108 5.09 -4.22 0.01
N ASN A 109 5.47 -5.45 -0.27
CA ASN A 109 6.87 -5.89 -0.18
C ASN A 109 7.53 -5.73 -1.55
N VAL A 110 8.85 -5.60 -1.57
CA VAL A 110 9.64 -5.44 -2.80
C VAL A 110 10.78 -6.45 -2.81
N ARG A 111 11.08 -6.99 -3.98
CA ARG A 111 12.31 -7.75 -4.25
C ARG A 111 12.90 -7.33 -5.59
N ILE A 112 14.20 -7.52 -5.74
CA ILE A 112 14.92 -7.32 -7.01
C ILE A 112 14.97 -8.67 -7.73
N GLU A 113 14.76 -8.66 -9.05
CA GLU A 113 15.01 -9.80 -9.93
C GLU A 113 16.37 -9.67 -10.64
#